data_AF-A0A9D9FWC5-F1
#
_entry.id   AF-A0A9D9FWC5-F1
#
_cell.length_a   1.000
_cell.length_b   1.000
_cell.length_c   1.000
_cell.angle_alpha   90.00
_cell.angle_beta   90.00
_cell.angle_gamma   90.00
#
_symmetry.space_group_name_H-M   'P 1'
#
loop_
_entity.id
_entity.type
_entity.pdbx_description
1 polymer ?
#
loop_
_entity_poly.entity_id
_entity_poly.type
_entity_poly.pdbx_seq_one_letter_code
_entity_poly.pdbx_strand_id
1 'polypeptide(L)'
;MIMDNNVLWVLIAIQIFMGAFDTVVHHEGSERLAWRPSQKTELRLHGVRNFFYSVIFLCFAWSEPHGLFAVVLAAILIAEVLITLWDFVEEDLTRRLPCTERINHTLLALNYGAILALLVPFLWEWAFLPTKIVPTSYGWWSAMATLAAMGVGLFSVRDLMAASRSDRLDRGDPAKLVEGLPPRQHVLVTGGTGFVGKRLVEALVAAGHFVTVLTRDPRKAEDLAHPVRMITDLEQVHNADRVDVIVNLAGDPIANWLWTATKRARIISSRVEMTKALERLVKRLDDQPKCLINGSAIGWYGFQGDAILSEEATSAPAFVHDVCDSWEKAALDVEKEGVRVVRLRTGLVLGVEGGMLARLLTPTEFGGGVIMGSGEQWMSWIEQDDLIRVIAHAIADETLRGAVNATAPEPVRNRDFTRALARALHRPVSFSAPAWVLEKLLGEMGRETMLGGQRVVPTKLLRTGFPFRHPEIEPMLHRITGAKVVPSLSNETWARSATPL
;
A
#
# COMPACT_ATOMS: atom_id res chain seq x y z
N MET A 1 -48.12 7.18 -14.50
CA MET A 1 -47.51 7.58 -13.22
C MET A 1 -46.32 8.46 -13.53
N ILE A 2 -46.03 9.41 -12.64
CA ILE A 2 -45.11 10.51 -12.91
C ILE A 2 -43.64 10.04 -13.03
N MET A 3 -43.28 8.94 -12.35
CA MET A 3 -41.99 8.24 -12.49
C MET A 3 -41.96 7.11 -13.55
N ASP A 4 -42.94 7.04 -14.46
CA ASP A 4 -42.87 6.15 -15.65
C ASP A 4 -41.91 6.70 -16.73
N ASN A 5 -41.23 7.82 -16.46
CA ASN A 5 -40.27 8.42 -17.36
C ASN A 5 -39.03 7.51 -17.49
N ASN A 6 -39.03 6.69 -18.56
CA ASN A 6 -37.91 5.82 -18.88
C ASN A 6 -36.58 6.57 -19.01
N VAL A 7 -36.58 7.85 -19.41
CA VAL A 7 -35.34 8.65 -19.51
C VAL A 7 -34.75 8.90 -18.12
N LEU A 8 -35.56 9.29 -17.14
CA LEU A 8 -35.10 9.51 -15.77
C LEU A 8 -34.48 8.24 -15.18
N TRP A 9 -35.14 7.09 -15.34
CA TRP A 9 -34.62 5.81 -14.86
C TRP A 9 -33.33 5.37 -15.56
N VAL A 10 -33.20 5.62 -16.86
CA VAL A 10 -31.95 5.37 -17.60
C VAL A 10 -30.81 6.24 -17.07
N LEU A 11 -31.05 7.53 -16.83
CA LEU A 11 -30.03 8.42 -16.26
C LEU A 11 -29.62 7.98 -14.85
N ILE A 12 -30.58 7.58 -14.00
CA ILE A 12 -30.32 7.01 -12.68
C ILE A 12 -29.47 5.73 -12.79
N ALA A 13 -29.81 4.84 -13.71
CA ALA A 13 -29.04 3.61 -13.94
C ALA A 13 -27.58 3.93 -14.34
N ILE A 14 -27.39 4.85 -15.28
CA ILE A 14 -26.06 5.33 -15.68
C ILE A 14 -25.30 5.89 -14.47
N GLN A 15 -25.95 6.71 -13.64
CA GLN A 15 -25.35 7.27 -12.43
C GLN A 15 -24.89 6.18 -11.46
N ILE A 16 -25.73 5.15 -11.24
CA ILE A 16 -25.41 4.02 -10.36
C ILE A 16 -24.17 3.27 -10.87
N PHE A 17 -24.12 2.95 -12.16
CA PHE A 17 -22.98 2.24 -12.73
C PHE A 17 -21.69 3.07 -12.71
N MET A 18 -21.77 4.37 -13.02
CA MET A 18 -20.62 5.26 -12.97
C MET A 18 -20.11 5.46 -11.53
N GLY A 19 -21.01 5.66 -10.56
CA GLY A 19 -20.63 5.78 -9.15
C GLY A 19 -20.03 4.49 -8.58
N ALA A 20 -20.55 3.33 -8.99
CA ALA A 20 -19.98 2.03 -8.63
C ALA A 20 -18.59 1.84 -9.25
N PHE A 21 -18.42 2.19 -10.53
CA PHE A 21 -17.11 2.16 -11.20
C PHE A 21 -16.11 3.04 -10.47
N ASP A 22 -16.50 4.26 -10.13
CA ASP A 22 -15.65 5.23 -9.44
C ASP A 22 -15.17 4.71 -8.07
N THR A 23 -16.10 4.21 -7.28
CA THR A 23 -15.82 3.62 -5.97
C THR A 23 -14.87 2.43 -6.09
N VAL A 24 -15.10 1.51 -7.03
CA VAL A 24 -14.30 0.28 -7.15
C VAL A 24 -12.93 0.54 -7.77
N VAL A 25 -12.86 1.40 -8.79
CA VAL A 25 -11.63 1.59 -9.57
C VAL A 25 -10.75 2.67 -8.96
N HIS A 26 -11.30 3.86 -8.69
CA HIS A 26 -10.49 4.98 -8.20
C HIS A 26 -10.30 4.89 -6.68
N HIS A 27 -11.37 4.81 -5.90
CA HIS A 27 -11.25 4.85 -4.43
C HIS A 27 -10.59 3.58 -3.87
N GLU A 28 -10.98 2.41 -4.39
CA GLU A 28 -10.48 1.12 -3.89
C GLU A 28 -9.28 0.55 -4.64
N GLY A 29 -9.23 0.72 -5.96
CA GLY A 29 -8.14 0.21 -6.77
C GLY A 29 -6.91 1.10 -6.71
N SER A 30 -7.06 2.33 -7.19
CA SER A 30 -5.95 3.26 -7.40
C SER A 30 -5.53 3.97 -6.12
N GLU A 31 -6.47 4.61 -5.43
CA GLU A 31 -6.15 5.48 -4.28
C GLU A 31 -6.07 4.71 -2.98
N ARG A 32 -6.90 3.69 -2.79
CA ARG A 32 -6.97 2.88 -1.57
C ARG A 32 -7.23 3.75 -0.34
N LEU A 33 -8.23 4.63 -0.43
CA LEU A 33 -8.53 5.66 0.56
C LEU A 33 -8.62 5.10 1.99
N ALA A 34 -9.26 3.92 2.15
CA ALA A 34 -9.43 3.21 3.42
C ALA A 34 -8.12 2.85 4.17
N TRP A 35 -6.97 3.01 3.51
CA TRP A 35 -5.63 2.70 4.02
C TRP A 35 -4.72 3.93 4.10
N ARG A 36 -5.25 5.14 3.86
CA ARG A 36 -4.51 6.40 3.96
C ARG A 36 -5.01 7.22 5.15
N PRO A 37 -4.20 7.40 6.21
CA PRO A 37 -4.61 8.17 7.38
C PRO A 37 -5.10 9.58 7.06
N SER A 38 -4.45 10.23 6.08
CA SER A 38 -4.76 11.58 5.63
C SER A 38 -6.13 11.73 4.98
N GLN A 39 -6.74 10.66 4.45
CA GLN A 39 -8.03 10.71 3.73
C GLN A 39 -9.23 10.38 4.62
N LYS A 40 -9.07 10.57 5.94
CA LYS A 40 -10.12 10.33 6.93
C LYS A 40 -11.37 11.19 6.70
N THR A 41 -11.19 12.46 6.33
CA THR A 41 -12.31 13.40 6.11
C THR A 41 -13.10 12.99 4.87
N GLU A 42 -12.42 12.75 3.75
CA GLU A 42 -12.99 12.24 2.50
C GLU A 42 -13.81 10.96 2.74
N LEU A 43 -13.25 9.96 3.44
CA LEU A 43 -13.99 8.74 3.79
C LEU A 43 -15.26 8.98 4.62
N ARG A 44 -15.25 9.99 5.51
CA ARG A 44 -16.45 10.35 6.28
C ARG A 44 -17.50 10.98 5.40
N LEU A 45 -17.09 11.89 4.50
CA LEU A 45 -17.99 12.52 3.54
C LEU A 45 -18.61 11.46 2.61
N HIS A 46 -17.80 10.56 2.05
CA HIS A 46 -18.26 9.40 1.29
C HIS A 46 -19.26 8.55 2.08
N GLY A 47 -18.93 8.21 3.32
CA GLY A 47 -19.78 7.41 4.19
C GLY A 47 -21.16 8.04 4.42
N VAL A 48 -21.21 9.35 4.69
CA VAL A 48 -22.46 10.10 4.92
C VAL A 48 -23.23 10.28 3.62
N ARG A 49 -22.56 10.62 2.51
CA ARG A 49 -23.18 10.73 1.18
C ARG A 49 -23.84 9.41 0.77
N ASN A 50 -23.11 8.30 0.89
CA ASN A 50 -23.59 6.96 0.55
C ASN A 50 -24.78 6.53 1.42
N PHE A 51 -24.84 6.98 2.68
CA PHE A 51 -26.02 6.77 3.54
C PHE A 51 -27.26 7.47 2.96
N PHE A 52 -27.14 8.75 2.55
CA PHE A 52 -28.25 9.48 1.94
C PHE A 52 -28.68 8.85 0.61
N TYR A 53 -27.74 8.44 -0.25
CA TYR A 53 -28.10 7.70 -1.46
C TYR A 53 -28.85 6.40 -1.17
N SER A 54 -28.46 5.66 -0.12
CA SER A 54 -29.18 4.43 0.29
C SER A 54 -30.64 4.71 0.62
N VAL A 55 -30.89 5.77 1.40
CA VAL A 55 -32.24 6.21 1.78
C VAL A 55 -33.04 6.68 0.57
N ILE A 56 -32.44 7.51 -0.29
CA ILE A 56 -33.07 8.04 -1.51
C ILE A 56 -33.47 6.90 -2.45
N PHE A 57 -32.55 5.97 -2.75
CA PHE A 57 -32.83 4.85 -3.64
C PHE A 57 -33.90 3.91 -3.10
N LEU A 58 -33.87 3.60 -1.80
CA LEU A 58 -34.89 2.74 -1.20
C LEU A 58 -36.27 3.39 -1.22
N CYS A 59 -36.32 4.72 -0.98
CA CYS A 59 -37.56 5.48 -1.06
C CYS A 59 -38.13 5.48 -2.49
N PHE A 60 -37.33 5.86 -3.49
CA PHE A 60 -37.77 5.85 -4.89
C PHE A 60 -38.03 4.46 -5.46
N ALA A 61 -37.44 3.41 -4.90
CA ALA A 61 -37.68 2.06 -5.36
C ALA A 61 -39.14 1.63 -5.14
N TRP A 62 -39.76 2.00 -4.01
CA TRP A 62 -41.04 1.41 -3.59
C TRP A 62 -42.11 2.41 -3.17
N SER A 63 -41.84 3.71 -3.28
CA SER A 63 -42.80 4.72 -2.81
C SER A 63 -42.74 6.05 -3.55
N GLU A 64 -43.88 6.73 -3.56
CA GLU A 64 -44.02 8.15 -3.85
C GLU A 64 -44.38 8.87 -2.53
N PRO A 65 -43.42 9.54 -1.86
CA PRO A 65 -43.71 10.32 -0.67
C PRO A 65 -44.42 11.61 -1.05
N HIS A 66 -45.54 11.91 -0.41
CA HIS A 66 -46.35 13.12 -0.63
C HIS A 66 -46.32 14.04 0.60
N GLY A 67 -46.65 15.31 0.39
CA GLY A 67 -46.75 16.33 1.44
C GLY A 67 -45.44 16.49 2.19
N LEU A 68 -45.50 16.42 3.53
CA LEU A 68 -44.31 16.58 4.37
C LEU A 68 -43.19 15.58 4.04
N PHE A 69 -43.51 14.35 3.63
CA PHE A 69 -42.50 13.35 3.27
C PHE A 69 -41.74 13.72 1.99
N ALA A 70 -42.40 14.35 1.02
CA ALA A 70 -41.74 14.88 -0.18
C ALA A 70 -40.78 16.02 0.18
N VAL A 71 -41.18 16.91 1.09
CA VAL A 71 -40.34 18.02 1.57
C VAL A 71 -39.10 17.49 2.29
N VAL A 72 -39.24 16.46 3.14
CA VAL A 72 -38.11 15.82 3.80
C VAL A 72 -37.17 15.17 2.78
N LEU A 73 -37.71 14.45 1.78
CA LEU A 73 -36.89 13.84 0.73
C LEU A 73 -36.13 14.91 -0.09
N ALA A 74 -36.78 16.03 -0.43
CA ALA A 74 -36.14 17.15 -1.10
C ALA A 74 -35.03 17.78 -0.24
N ALA A 75 -35.23 17.91 1.07
CA ALA A 75 -34.20 18.39 1.99
C ALA A 75 -33.00 17.44 2.06
N ILE A 76 -33.23 16.12 2.08
CA ILE A 76 -32.17 15.10 2.01
C ILE A 76 -31.39 15.23 0.70
N LEU A 77 -32.07 15.43 -0.43
CA LEU A 77 -31.45 15.61 -1.74
C LEU A 77 -30.59 16.88 -1.79
N ILE A 78 -31.06 18.00 -1.21
CA ILE A 78 -30.27 19.23 -1.08
C ILE A 78 -29.03 19.00 -0.21
N ALA A 79 -29.17 18.34 0.93
CA ALA A 79 -28.05 18.03 1.81
C ALA A 79 -27.02 17.13 1.11
N GLU A 80 -27.47 16.14 0.35
CA GLU A 80 -26.60 15.30 -0.46
C GLU A 80 -25.83 16.12 -1.51
N VAL A 81 -26.49 17.02 -2.24
CA VAL A 81 -25.83 17.89 -3.22
C VAL A 81 -24.73 18.74 -2.56
N LEU A 82 -25.03 19.31 -1.39
CA LEU A 82 -24.05 20.12 -0.64
C LEU A 82 -22.85 19.28 -0.18
N ILE A 83 -23.08 18.04 0.27
CA ILE A 83 -22.01 17.12 0.65
C ILE A 83 -21.18 16.73 -0.57
N THR A 84 -21.81 16.45 -1.71
CA THR A 84 -21.10 16.11 -2.96
C THR A 84 -20.24 17.26 -3.46
N LEU A 85 -20.70 18.51 -3.33
CA LEU A 85 -19.88 19.69 -3.63
C LEU A 85 -18.73 19.88 -2.64
N TRP A 86 -18.96 19.63 -1.34
CA TRP A 86 -17.89 19.69 -0.33
C TRP A 86 -16.84 18.60 -0.59
N ASP A 87 -17.26 17.37 -0.86
CA ASP A 87 -16.40 16.24 -1.17
C ASP A 87 -15.44 16.56 -2.34
N PHE A 88 -15.96 17.17 -3.41
CA PHE A 88 -15.14 17.63 -4.54
C PHE A 88 -14.08 18.67 -4.13
N VAL A 89 -14.42 19.60 -3.23
CA VAL A 89 -13.47 20.59 -2.72
C VAL A 89 -12.42 19.94 -1.83
N GLU A 90 -12.82 19.02 -0.94
CA GLU A 90 -11.88 18.30 -0.08
C GLU A 90 -10.89 17.48 -0.92
N GLU A 91 -11.39 16.79 -1.95
CA GLU A 91 -10.58 15.99 -2.86
C GLU A 91 -9.51 16.81 -3.59
N ASP A 92 -9.85 17.99 -4.12
CA ASP A 92 -8.90 18.88 -4.81
C ASP A 92 -7.86 19.47 -3.85
N LEU A 93 -8.21 19.64 -2.56
CA LEU A 93 -7.30 20.12 -1.53
C LEU A 93 -6.34 19.03 -1.02
N THR A 94 -6.79 17.77 -0.93
CA THR A 94 -6.02 16.69 -0.28
C THR A 94 -5.16 15.87 -1.25
N ARG A 95 -5.50 15.81 -2.54
CA ARG A 95 -4.74 15.03 -3.53
C ARG A 95 -4.83 15.59 -4.96
N ARG A 96 -3.88 15.20 -5.79
CA ARG A 96 -3.91 15.52 -7.23
C ARG A 96 -4.74 14.48 -7.98
N LEU A 97 -5.84 14.93 -8.58
CA LEU A 97 -6.72 14.09 -9.37
C LEU A 97 -6.09 13.67 -10.71
N PRO A 98 -5.98 12.36 -11.01
CA PRO A 98 -5.70 11.87 -12.35
C PRO A 98 -6.68 12.41 -13.39
N CYS A 99 -6.22 12.59 -14.63
CA CYS A 99 -7.07 13.10 -15.72
C CYS A 99 -8.32 12.25 -15.95
N THR A 100 -8.21 10.93 -15.80
CA THR A 100 -9.34 10.00 -15.99
C THR A 100 -10.42 10.17 -14.92
N GLU A 101 -10.01 10.37 -13.67
CA GLU A 101 -10.92 10.59 -12.54
C GLU A 101 -11.65 11.93 -12.69
N ARG A 102 -10.93 12.99 -13.09
CA ARG A 102 -11.54 14.30 -13.38
C ARG A 102 -12.60 14.24 -14.49
N ILE A 103 -12.34 13.47 -15.56
CA ILE A 103 -13.31 13.25 -16.63
C ILE A 103 -14.54 12.51 -16.07
N ASN A 104 -14.33 11.46 -15.26
CA ASN A 104 -15.42 10.70 -14.65
C ASN A 104 -16.29 11.61 -13.76
N HIS A 105 -15.69 12.44 -12.92
CA HIS A 105 -16.41 13.38 -12.03
C HIS A 105 -17.21 14.40 -12.83
N THR A 106 -16.65 14.91 -13.93
CA THR A 106 -17.37 15.84 -14.82
C THR A 106 -18.61 15.18 -15.43
N LEU A 107 -18.48 13.95 -15.91
CA LEU A 107 -19.60 13.21 -16.48
C LEU A 107 -20.66 12.85 -15.43
N LEU A 108 -20.24 12.44 -14.22
CA LEU A 108 -21.11 12.19 -13.08
C LEU A 108 -21.91 13.44 -12.70
N ALA A 109 -21.27 14.61 -12.63
CA ALA A 109 -21.93 15.86 -12.29
C ALA A 109 -22.95 16.29 -13.36
N LEU A 110 -22.61 16.16 -14.65
CA LEU A 110 -23.52 16.47 -15.75
C LEU A 110 -24.75 15.56 -15.75
N ASN A 111 -24.55 14.25 -15.61
CA ASN A 111 -25.63 13.28 -15.56
C ASN A 111 -26.52 13.49 -14.31
N TYR A 112 -25.91 13.78 -13.16
CA TYR A 112 -26.65 14.08 -11.94
C TYR A 112 -27.48 15.37 -12.06
N GLY A 113 -26.94 16.42 -12.67
CA GLY A 113 -27.71 17.63 -12.99
C GLY A 113 -28.93 17.35 -13.88
N ALA A 114 -28.80 16.46 -14.87
CA ALA A 114 -29.93 16.04 -15.71
C ALA A 114 -30.98 15.25 -14.92
N ILE A 115 -30.57 14.37 -14.00
CA ILE A 115 -31.47 13.67 -13.07
C ILE A 115 -32.25 14.68 -12.24
N LEU A 116 -31.56 15.64 -11.61
CA LEU A 116 -32.20 16.67 -10.78
C LEU A 116 -33.18 17.52 -11.59
N ALA A 117 -32.83 17.92 -12.81
CA ALA A 117 -33.71 18.70 -13.69
C ALA A 117 -35.02 17.98 -14.01
N LEU A 118 -35.00 16.65 -14.13
CA LEU A 118 -36.19 15.83 -14.35
C LEU A 118 -36.92 15.48 -13.05
N LEU A 119 -36.22 15.31 -11.94
CA LEU A 119 -36.77 14.84 -10.67
C LEU A 119 -37.40 15.96 -9.82
N VAL A 120 -36.79 17.16 -9.80
CA VAL A 120 -37.24 18.28 -8.96
C VAL A 120 -38.69 18.71 -9.23
N PRO A 121 -39.17 18.81 -10.49
CA PRO A 121 -40.58 19.12 -10.75
C PRO A 121 -41.55 18.14 -10.08
N PHE A 122 -41.19 16.85 -10.02
CA PHE A 122 -42.01 15.83 -9.39
C PHE A 122 -42.03 15.94 -7.87
N LEU A 123 -40.87 16.16 -7.25
CA LEU A 123 -40.80 16.41 -5.80
C LEU A 123 -41.59 17.67 -5.40
N TRP A 124 -41.55 18.69 -6.25
CA TRP A 124 -42.32 19.92 -6.06
C TRP A 124 -43.83 19.64 -6.08
N GLU A 125 -44.34 18.95 -7.11
CA GLU A 125 -45.75 18.56 -7.19
C GLU A 125 -46.18 17.71 -6.00
N TRP A 126 -45.38 16.71 -5.62
CA TRP A 126 -45.67 15.83 -4.49
C TRP A 126 -45.73 16.57 -3.16
N ALA A 127 -44.97 17.65 -2.98
CA ALA A 127 -44.99 18.46 -1.76
C ALA A 127 -46.33 19.15 -1.50
N PHE A 128 -47.14 19.40 -2.54
CA PHE A 128 -48.47 20.00 -2.40
C PHE A 128 -49.60 18.97 -2.21
N LEU A 129 -49.30 17.68 -2.30
CA LEU A 129 -50.27 16.62 -2.06
C LEU A 129 -50.45 16.35 -0.55
N PRO A 130 -51.58 15.76 -0.12
CA PRO A 130 -51.78 15.37 1.27
C PRO A 130 -50.67 14.42 1.74
N THR A 131 -50.16 14.64 2.95
CA THR A 131 -49.04 13.86 3.52
C THR A 131 -49.39 12.38 3.62
N LYS A 132 -48.71 11.55 2.83
CA LYS A 132 -48.80 10.09 2.84
C LYS A 132 -47.61 9.49 2.10
N ILE A 133 -47.36 8.20 2.32
CA ILE A 133 -46.45 7.41 1.49
C ILE A 133 -47.32 6.54 0.59
N VAL A 134 -47.24 6.74 -0.73
CA VAL A 134 -47.96 5.91 -1.70
C VAL A 134 -47.05 4.75 -2.12
N PRO A 135 -47.41 3.49 -1.84
CA PRO A 135 -46.63 2.36 -2.33
C PRO A 135 -46.72 2.25 -3.85
N THR A 136 -45.58 2.20 -4.52
CA THR A 136 -45.47 2.17 -5.98
C THR A 136 -44.40 1.16 -6.40
N SER A 137 -44.52 0.59 -7.60
CA SER A 137 -43.50 -0.28 -8.19
C SER A 137 -43.28 0.10 -9.65
N TYR A 138 -42.00 0.13 -10.04
CA TYR A 138 -41.51 0.43 -11.38
C TYR A 138 -40.91 -0.82 -12.03
N GLY A 139 -41.30 -2.00 -11.55
CA GLY A 139 -40.82 -3.30 -12.04
C GLY A 139 -39.32 -3.49 -11.80
N TRP A 140 -38.58 -3.71 -12.88
CA TRP A 140 -37.13 -3.94 -12.80
C TRP A 140 -36.38 -2.73 -12.21
N TRP A 141 -36.85 -1.50 -12.45
CA TRP A 141 -36.22 -0.29 -11.92
C TRP A 141 -36.25 -0.24 -10.40
N SER A 142 -37.35 -0.65 -9.78
CA SER A 142 -37.45 -0.82 -8.32
C SER A 142 -36.46 -1.84 -7.77
N ALA A 143 -36.29 -2.97 -8.47
CA ALA A 143 -35.32 -3.98 -8.09
C ALA A 143 -33.87 -3.45 -8.22
N MET A 144 -33.55 -2.75 -9.31
CA MET A 144 -32.25 -2.11 -9.52
C MET A 144 -31.95 -1.07 -8.42
N ALA A 145 -32.89 -0.17 -8.14
CA ALA A 145 -32.73 0.85 -7.10
C ALA A 145 -32.56 0.22 -5.72
N THR A 146 -33.26 -0.89 -5.42
CA THR A 146 -33.06 -1.64 -4.17
C THR A 146 -31.66 -2.25 -4.08
N LEU A 147 -31.16 -2.86 -5.16
CA LEU A 147 -29.80 -3.39 -5.21
C LEU A 147 -28.76 -2.26 -5.04
N ALA A 148 -28.97 -1.12 -5.69
CA ALA A 148 -28.13 0.06 -5.54
C ALA A 148 -28.14 0.56 -4.09
N ALA A 149 -29.32 0.70 -3.47
CA ALA A 149 -29.50 1.12 -2.08
C ALA A 149 -28.72 0.23 -1.10
N MET A 150 -28.79 -1.09 -1.29
CA MET A 150 -28.01 -2.05 -0.49
C MET A 150 -26.51 -1.90 -0.73
N GLY A 151 -26.09 -1.76 -1.99
CA GLY A 151 -24.68 -1.55 -2.36
C GLY A 151 -24.08 -0.30 -1.70
N VAL A 152 -24.69 0.87 -1.91
CA VAL A 152 -24.20 2.12 -1.30
C VAL A 152 -24.35 2.11 0.23
N GLY A 153 -25.37 1.44 0.77
CA GLY A 153 -25.52 1.25 2.22
C GLY A 153 -24.37 0.44 2.83
N LEU A 154 -23.94 -0.63 2.17
CA LEU A 154 -22.77 -1.42 2.59
C LEU A 154 -21.48 -0.59 2.53
N PHE A 155 -21.27 0.17 1.46
CA PHE A 155 -20.11 1.06 1.32
C PHE A 155 -20.13 2.20 2.33
N SER A 156 -21.31 2.76 2.65
CA SER A 156 -21.47 3.77 3.70
C SER A 156 -20.94 3.27 5.05
N VAL A 157 -21.43 2.11 5.50
CA VAL A 157 -20.98 1.50 6.77
C VAL A 157 -19.47 1.25 6.74
N ARG A 158 -18.98 0.72 5.62
CA ARG A 158 -17.58 0.38 5.44
C ARG A 158 -16.66 1.61 5.47
N ASP A 159 -17.01 2.70 4.78
CA ASP A 159 -16.20 3.91 4.72
C ASP A 159 -16.18 4.62 6.09
N LEU A 160 -17.30 4.64 6.81
CA LEU A 160 -17.36 5.12 8.19
C LEU A 160 -16.50 4.27 9.14
N MET A 161 -16.52 2.94 8.98
CA MET A 161 -15.64 2.04 9.74
C MET A 161 -14.16 2.30 9.41
N ALA A 162 -13.81 2.46 8.13
CA ALA A 162 -12.45 2.79 7.69
C ALA A 162 -11.98 4.13 8.28
N ALA A 163 -12.82 5.17 8.22
CA ALA A 163 -12.54 6.46 8.84
C ALA A 163 -12.36 6.36 10.37
N SER A 164 -13.09 5.47 11.05
CA SER A 164 -12.98 5.25 12.50
C SER A 164 -11.71 4.51 12.93
N ARG A 165 -11.07 3.77 12.01
CA ARG A 165 -9.78 3.10 12.25
C ARG A 165 -8.58 3.90 11.76
N SER A 166 -8.80 4.93 10.94
CA SER A 166 -7.75 5.75 10.33
C SER A 166 -6.71 6.27 11.34
N ASP A 167 -7.16 6.76 12.51
CA ASP A 167 -6.23 7.26 13.55
C ASP A 167 -5.30 6.18 14.12
N ARG A 168 -5.70 4.91 14.05
CA ARG A 168 -4.87 3.77 14.51
C ARG A 168 -3.86 3.32 13.46
N LEU A 169 -3.95 3.86 12.24
CA LEU A 169 -2.97 3.65 11.18
C LEU A 169 -1.81 4.66 11.26
N ASP A 170 -1.85 5.61 12.20
CA ASP A 170 -0.77 6.56 12.43
C ASP A 170 0.53 5.81 12.78
N ARG A 171 1.60 6.15 12.06
CA ARG A 171 2.93 5.54 12.18
C ARG A 171 3.83 6.29 13.15
N GLY A 172 3.34 7.40 13.71
CA GLY A 172 4.10 8.26 14.60
C GLY A 172 5.26 8.98 13.88
N ASP A 173 6.14 9.56 14.68
CA ASP A 173 7.24 10.40 14.21
C ASP A 173 8.28 9.61 13.36
N PRO A 174 8.44 9.92 12.05
CA PRO A 174 9.44 9.30 11.19
C PRO A 174 10.88 9.43 11.69
N ALA A 175 11.24 10.52 12.38
CA ALA A 175 12.61 10.77 12.83
C ALA A 175 13.12 9.67 13.77
N LYS A 176 12.22 9.07 14.56
CA LYS A 176 12.52 7.97 15.50
C LYS A 176 12.96 6.67 14.81
N LEU A 177 12.81 6.56 13.49
CA LEU A 177 13.28 5.39 12.75
C LEU A 177 14.79 5.40 12.51
N VAL A 178 15.40 6.58 12.55
CA VAL A 178 16.82 6.80 12.25
C VAL A 178 17.57 7.47 13.40
N GLU A 179 16.99 7.49 14.61
CA GLU A 179 17.54 8.15 15.81
C GLU A 179 18.95 7.66 16.20
N GLY A 180 19.33 6.44 15.82
CA GLY A 180 20.68 5.91 16.05
C GLY A 180 21.77 6.48 15.13
N LEU A 181 21.43 7.32 14.15
CA LEU A 181 22.40 7.91 13.23
C LEU A 181 23.10 9.13 13.84
N PRO A 182 24.41 9.33 13.56
CA PRO A 182 25.08 10.59 13.83
C PRO A 182 24.33 11.78 13.20
N PRO A 183 24.19 12.92 13.91
CA PRO A 183 23.41 14.05 13.42
C PRO A 183 23.99 14.64 12.14
N ARG A 184 23.12 15.20 11.28
CA ARG A 184 23.48 16.00 10.09
C ARG A 184 24.35 15.27 9.05
N GLN A 185 24.21 13.96 8.92
CA GLN A 185 24.82 13.22 7.79
C GLN A 185 24.26 13.65 6.43
N HIS A 186 25.09 13.56 5.40
CA HIS A 186 24.66 13.60 4.01
C HIS A 186 24.48 12.18 3.45
N VAL A 187 23.23 11.81 3.18
CA VAL A 187 22.84 10.50 2.64
C VAL A 187 22.42 10.62 1.17
N LEU A 188 23.11 9.90 0.29
CA LEU A 188 22.69 9.71 -1.10
C LEU A 188 21.81 8.47 -1.21
N VAL A 189 20.56 8.64 -1.62
CA VAL A 189 19.57 7.56 -1.77
C VAL A 189 19.24 7.32 -3.24
N THR A 190 19.51 6.12 -3.75
CA THR A 190 18.94 5.68 -5.03
C THR A 190 17.64 4.94 -4.79
N GLY A 191 16.67 5.05 -5.71
CA GLY A 191 15.35 4.45 -5.51
C GLY A 191 14.54 5.14 -4.40
N GLY A 192 14.86 6.39 -4.06
CA GLY A 192 14.18 7.18 -3.03
C GLY A 192 12.70 7.42 -3.28
N THR A 193 12.23 7.34 -4.53
CA THR A 193 10.79 7.43 -4.87
C THR A 193 10.05 6.09 -4.75
N GLY A 194 10.74 5.00 -4.40
CA GLY A 194 10.16 3.67 -4.23
C GLY A 194 9.49 3.50 -2.86
N PHE A 195 8.81 2.37 -2.66
CA PHE A 195 8.10 2.06 -1.42
C PHE A 195 8.99 2.18 -0.16
N VAL A 196 10.13 1.49 -0.13
CA VAL A 196 11.08 1.58 1.00
C VAL A 196 11.81 2.93 1.01
N GLY A 197 12.24 3.40 -0.16
CA GLY A 197 12.99 4.64 -0.31
C GLY A 197 12.24 5.87 0.18
N LYS A 198 10.93 5.99 -0.10
CA LYS A 198 10.12 7.14 0.30
C LYS A 198 10.07 7.27 1.82
N ARG A 199 9.85 6.15 2.52
CA ARG A 199 9.82 6.12 3.99
C ARG A 199 11.20 6.38 4.60
N LEU A 200 12.29 5.90 3.97
CA LEU A 200 13.65 6.23 4.38
C LEU A 200 13.94 7.72 4.25
N VAL A 201 13.60 8.33 3.11
CA VAL A 201 13.80 9.76 2.86
C VAL A 201 13.01 10.59 3.88
N GLU A 202 11.75 10.24 4.13
CA GLU A 202 10.92 10.89 5.15
C GLU A 202 11.57 10.84 6.54
N ALA A 203 12.06 9.66 6.96
CA ALA A 203 12.75 9.50 8.25
C ALA A 203 14.03 10.33 8.35
N LEU A 204 14.86 10.31 7.30
CA LEU A 204 16.12 11.06 7.27
C LEU A 204 15.89 12.58 7.29
N VAL A 205 14.94 13.07 6.50
CA VAL A 205 14.59 14.50 6.46
C VAL A 205 14.01 14.96 7.81
N ALA A 206 13.10 14.18 8.39
CA ALA A 206 12.51 14.50 9.70
C ALA A 206 13.55 14.55 10.82
N ALA A 207 14.60 13.71 10.75
CA ALA A 207 15.73 13.73 11.68
C ALA A 207 16.79 14.81 11.37
N GLY A 208 16.60 15.63 10.33
CA GLY A 208 17.48 16.76 10.00
C GLY A 208 18.76 16.37 9.24
N HIS A 209 18.77 15.23 8.56
CA HIS A 209 19.87 14.84 7.66
C HIS A 209 19.76 15.56 6.30
N PHE A 210 20.90 15.71 5.62
CA PHE A 210 20.93 16.18 4.23
C PHE A 210 20.69 14.99 3.30
N VAL A 211 19.62 15.03 2.52
CA VAL A 211 19.26 13.92 1.63
C VAL A 211 19.41 14.34 0.18
N THR A 212 20.20 13.57 -0.58
CA THR A 212 20.21 13.62 -2.05
C THR A 212 19.48 12.40 -2.59
N VAL A 213 18.50 12.60 -3.46
CA VAL A 213 17.77 11.50 -4.12
C VAL A 213 18.09 11.48 -5.61
N LEU A 214 18.57 10.33 -6.08
CA LEU A 214 18.69 10.05 -7.51
C LEU A 214 17.35 9.54 -8.05
N THR A 215 16.74 10.31 -8.97
CA THR A 215 15.48 9.95 -9.64
C THR A 215 15.58 10.10 -11.16
N ARG A 216 14.92 9.21 -11.89
CA ARG A 216 14.80 9.32 -13.36
C ARG A 216 13.63 10.20 -13.80
N ASP A 217 12.67 10.43 -12.91
CA ASP A 217 11.49 11.25 -13.16
C ASP A 217 11.33 12.24 -12.00
N PRO A 218 11.71 13.52 -12.18
CA PRO A 218 11.58 14.54 -11.15
C PRO A 218 10.15 14.69 -10.63
N ARG A 219 9.13 14.45 -11.47
CA ARG A 219 7.72 14.58 -11.07
C ARG A 219 7.33 13.58 -9.99
N LYS A 220 7.93 12.38 -10.00
CA LYS A 220 7.72 11.36 -8.96
C LYS A 220 8.38 11.69 -7.64
N ALA A 221 9.32 12.64 -7.65
CA ALA A 221 10.03 13.07 -6.45
C ALA A 221 9.36 14.28 -5.78
N GLU A 222 8.33 14.89 -6.41
CA GLU A 222 7.49 15.94 -5.79
C GLU A 222 6.74 15.43 -4.55
N ASP A 223 6.44 14.13 -4.48
CA ASP A 223 5.73 13.52 -3.35
C ASP A 223 6.67 13.15 -2.17
N LEU A 224 7.96 13.51 -2.23
CA LEU A 224 8.93 13.24 -1.17
C LEU A 224 8.87 14.30 -0.07
N ALA A 225 9.29 13.91 1.13
CA ALA A 225 9.50 14.86 2.21
C ALA A 225 10.62 15.85 1.85
N HIS A 226 10.37 17.14 2.11
CA HIS A 226 11.32 18.22 1.88
C HIS A 226 11.91 18.74 3.21
N PRO A 227 13.15 19.27 3.21
CA PRO A 227 14.01 19.54 2.05
C PRO A 227 14.77 18.30 1.53
N VAL A 228 14.88 18.14 0.21
CA VAL A 228 15.66 17.09 -0.46
C VAL A 228 16.33 17.65 -1.71
N ARG A 229 17.61 17.30 -1.96
CA ARG A 229 18.31 17.61 -3.22
C ARG A 229 17.99 16.51 -4.23
N MET A 230 17.29 16.86 -5.30
CA MET A 230 16.99 15.90 -6.37
C MET A 230 18.07 15.98 -7.45
N ILE A 231 18.58 14.82 -7.86
CA ILE A 231 19.50 14.69 -8.99
C ILE A 231 18.96 13.67 -9.98
N THR A 232 19.24 13.88 -11.27
CA THR A 232 18.84 12.94 -12.34
C THR A 232 20.01 12.10 -12.84
N ASP A 233 21.23 12.52 -12.53
CA ASP A 233 22.46 11.86 -12.92
C ASP A 233 23.47 11.97 -11.76
N LEU A 234 24.29 10.94 -11.55
CA LEU A 234 25.33 10.96 -10.53
C LEU A 234 26.45 11.95 -10.85
N GLU A 235 26.63 12.35 -12.12
CA GLU A 235 27.58 13.41 -12.51
C GLU A 235 27.24 14.77 -11.88
N GLN A 236 26.01 14.96 -11.39
CA GLN A 236 25.61 16.16 -10.66
C GLN A 236 26.18 16.19 -9.23
N VAL A 237 26.70 15.07 -8.72
CA VAL A 237 27.47 15.04 -7.46
C VAL A 237 28.93 15.33 -7.82
N HIS A 238 29.46 16.49 -7.45
CA HIS A 238 30.85 16.83 -7.80
C HIS A 238 31.85 16.06 -6.94
N ASN A 239 33.12 15.98 -7.36
CA ASN A 239 34.15 15.23 -6.60
C ASN A 239 34.33 15.76 -5.16
N ALA A 240 34.23 17.08 -4.98
CA ALA A 240 34.33 17.74 -3.68
C ALA A 240 33.01 17.74 -2.87
N ASP A 241 31.90 17.23 -3.43
CA ASP A 241 30.66 17.11 -2.67
C ASP A 241 30.85 16.03 -1.59
N ARG A 242 30.60 16.36 -0.34
CA ARG A 242 30.64 15.40 0.75
C ARG A 242 29.46 14.42 0.65
N VAL A 243 29.71 13.12 0.73
CA VAL A 243 28.65 12.10 0.88
C VAL A 243 29.07 11.16 2.00
N ASP A 244 28.37 11.19 3.13
CA ASP A 244 28.75 10.36 4.28
C ASP A 244 28.33 8.89 4.07
N VAL A 245 27.16 8.67 3.45
CA VAL A 245 26.54 7.36 3.29
C VAL A 245 25.82 7.26 1.94
N ILE A 246 25.93 6.11 1.29
CA ILE A 246 25.11 5.78 0.11
C ILE A 246 24.15 4.65 0.45
N VAL A 247 22.87 4.82 0.13
CA VAL A 247 21.84 3.79 0.26
C VAL A 247 21.27 3.47 -1.14
N ASN A 248 21.61 2.29 -1.66
CA ASN A 248 21.23 1.85 -2.99
C ASN A 248 20.00 0.93 -2.95
N LEU A 249 18.80 1.49 -3.18
CA LEU A 249 17.54 0.74 -3.25
C LEU A 249 16.97 0.67 -4.67
N ALA A 250 17.70 1.21 -5.66
CA ALA A 250 17.24 1.23 -7.04
C ALA A 250 17.22 -0.17 -7.67
N GLY A 251 16.14 -0.43 -8.41
CA GLY A 251 15.99 -1.62 -9.24
C GLY A 251 14.61 -1.66 -9.89
N ASP A 252 14.51 -2.25 -11.08
CA ASP A 252 13.21 -2.52 -11.70
C ASP A 252 12.42 -3.51 -10.82
N PRO A 253 11.14 -3.27 -10.49
CA PRO A 253 10.38 -4.19 -9.66
C PRO A 253 10.29 -5.59 -10.27
N ILE A 254 10.39 -6.61 -9.41
CA ILE A 254 10.44 -8.01 -9.82
C ILE A 254 9.03 -8.56 -10.12
N ALA A 255 8.02 -8.18 -9.34
CA ALA A 255 6.65 -8.72 -9.39
C ALA A 255 5.61 -7.72 -9.94
N ASN A 256 6.00 -6.86 -10.89
CA ASN A 256 5.08 -5.92 -11.56
C ASN A 256 4.67 -6.35 -12.98
N TRP A 257 5.27 -7.41 -13.53
CA TRP A 257 4.92 -7.94 -14.85
C TRP A 257 5.42 -9.38 -15.00
N LEU A 258 4.92 -10.07 -16.03
CA LEU A 258 5.40 -11.39 -16.43
C LEU A 258 6.88 -11.37 -16.81
N TRP A 259 7.60 -12.45 -16.48
CA TRP A 259 9.03 -12.58 -16.76
C TRP A 259 9.30 -13.05 -18.18
N THR A 260 9.34 -12.11 -19.12
CA THR A 260 9.94 -12.32 -20.44
C THR A 260 11.47 -12.23 -20.37
N ALA A 261 12.20 -12.72 -21.39
CA ALA A 261 13.66 -12.59 -21.46
C ALA A 261 14.13 -11.13 -21.31
N THR A 262 13.46 -10.19 -21.99
CA THR A 262 13.74 -8.75 -21.90
C THR A 262 13.50 -8.22 -20.48
N LYS A 263 12.40 -8.65 -19.82
CA LYS A 263 12.10 -8.23 -18.44
C LYS A 263 13.14 -8.78 -17.47
N ARG A 264 13.54 -10.04 -17.61
CA ARG A 264 14.60 -10.67 -16.79
C ARG A 264 15.94 -9.93 -16.92
N ALA A 265 16.36 -9.65 -18.15
CA ALA A 265 17.58 -8.88 -18.42
C ALA A 265 17.52 -7.48 -17.80
N ARG A 266 16.37 -6.80 -17.91
CA ARG A 266 16.17 -5.46 -17.31
C ARG A 266 16.17 -5.47 -15.78
N ILE A 267 15.61 -6.51 -15.14
CA ILE A 267 15.65 -6.69 -13.68
C ILE A 267 17.10 -6.73 -13.20
N ILE A 268 17.96 -7.51 -13.88
CA ILE A 268 19.38 -7.65 -13.55
C ILE A 268 20.13 -6.34 -13.87
N SER A 269 20.06 -5.86 -15.11
CA SER A 269 20.85 -4.71 -15.56
C SER A 269 20.53 -3.44 -14.79
N SER A 270 19.27 -3.19 -14.44
CA SER A 270 18.88 -2.01 -13.65
C SER A 270 19.55 -1.94 -12.27
N ARG A 271 19.91 -3.09 -11.69
CA ARG A 271 20.60 -3.18 -10.39
C ARG A 271 22.11 -3.14 -10.56
N VAL A 272 22.63 -3.93 -11.49
CA VAL A 272 24.07 -4.04 -11.75
C VAL A 272 24.63 -2.71 -12.25
N GLU A 273 24.00 -2.10 -13.26
CA GLU A 273 24.50 -0.86 -13.86
C GLU A 273 24.40 0.33 -12.90
N MET A 274 23.36 0.38 -12.06
CA MET A 274 23.29 1.39 -10.99
C MET A 274 24.42 1.21 -9.98
N THR A 275 24.69 -0.03 -9.56
CA THR A 275 25.75 -0.33 -8.59
C THR A 275 27.13 0.00 -9.14
N LYS A 276 27.40 -0.31 -10.41
CA LYS A 276 28.63 0.10 -11.12
C LYS A 276 28.75 1.62 -11.27
N ALA A 277 27.63 2.33 -11.46
CA ALA A 277 27.67 3.79 -11.50
C ALA A 277 27.99 4.39 -10.12
N LEU A 278 27.51 3.78 -9.04
CA LEU A 278 27.91 4.15 -7.68
C LEU A 278 29.37 3.84 -7.39
N GLU A 279 29.90 2.72 -7.87
CA GLU A 279 31.35 2.41 -7.81
C GLU A 279 32.18 3.52 -8.47
N ARG A 280 31.80 3.96 -9.68
CA ARG A 280 32.45 5.07 -10.38
C ARG A 280 32.36 6.39 -9.63
N LEU A 281 31.23 6.66 -8.97
CA LEU A 281 31.10 7.83 -8.09
C LEU A 281 32.07 7.73 -6.90
N VAL A 282 32.07 6.61 -6.19
CA VAL A 282 32.94 6.38 -5.03
C VAL A 282 34.43 6.57 -5.40
N LYS A 283 34.85 6.10 -6.57
CA LYS A 283 36.22 6.24 -7.07
C LYS A 283 36.68 7.68 -7.29
N ARG A 284 35.75 8.60 -7.59
CA ARG A 284 36.08 9.99 -7.96
C ARG A 284 35.82 11.00 -6.85
N LEU A 285 35.16 10.61 -5.76
CA LEU A 285 34.95 11.50 -4.61
C LEU A 285 36.27 11.75 -3.88
N ASP A 286 36.51 13.00 -3.50
CA ASP A 286 37.70 13.38 -2.74
C ASP A 286 37.65 12.77 -1.33
N ASP A 287 36.46 12.76 -0.72
CA ASP A 287 36.16 12.09 0.54
C ASP A 287 35.24 10.88 0.28
N GLN A 288 35.76 9.67 0.50
CA GLN A 288 34.97 8.45 0.32
C GLN A 288 33.85 8.33 1.37
N PRO A 289 32.66 7.79 0.99
CA PRO A 289 31.59 7.53 1.95
C PRO A 289 32.02 6.45 2.95
N LYS A 290 31.51 6.57 4.18
CA LYS A 290 31.80 5.62 5.27
C LYS A 290 31.26 4.23 4.98
N CYS A 291 30.11 4.16 4.32
CA CYS A 291 29.53 2.89 3.91
C CYS A 291 28.57 3.02 2.72
N LEU A 292 28.39 1.88 2.05
CA LEU A 292 27.33 1.62 1.09
C LEU A 292 26.37 0.58 1.67
N ILE A 293 25.12 0.98 1.89
CA ILE A 293 24.01 0.04 2.12
C ILE A 293 23.44 -0.35 0.76
N ASN A 294 23.84 -1.51 0.24
CA ASN A 294 23.39 -2.00 -1.04
C ASN A 294 22.20 -2.96 -0.86
N GLY A 295 21.10 -2.69 -1.55
CA GLY A 295 19.97 -3.60 -1.59
C GLY A 295 20.35 -5.00 -2.11
N SER A 296 19.68 -6.01 -1.60
CA SER A 296 19.65 -7.39 -2.09
C SER A 296 18.29 -7.95 -1.70
N ALA A 297 18.09 -9.27 -1.80
CA ALA A 297 16.88 -9.92 -1.30
C ALA A 297 17.19 -11.33 -0.78
N ILE A 298 16.29 -11.86 0.03
CA ILE A 298 16.32 -13.28 0.44
C ILE A 298 16.25 -14.26 -0.73
N GLY A 299 15.88 -13.78 -1.93
CA GLY A 299 16.00 -14.55 -3.17
C GLY A 299 17.42 -15.05 -3.46
N TRP A 300 18.46 -14.44 -2.85
CA TRP A 300 19.84 -14.93 -2.94
C TRP A 300 19.99 -16.38 -2.48
N TYR A 301 19.16 -16.88 -1.56
CA TYR A 301 19.27 -18.26 -1.10
C TYR A 301 18.69 -19.30 -2.08
N GLY A 302 17.92 -18.88 -3.09
CA GLY A 302 17.11 -19.80 -3.89
C GLY A 302 16.03 -20.50 -3.05
N PHE A 303 15.55 -21.67 -3.47
CA PHE A 303 14.51 -22.43 -2.77
C PHE A 303 15.08 -23.70 -2.15
N GLN A 304 15.00 -23.80 -0.81
CA GLN A 304 15.63 -24.87 -0.02
C GLN A 304 14.64 -25.57 0.93
N GLY A 305 13.34 -25.49 0.64
CA GLY A 305 12.30 -26.13 1.45
C GLY A 305 12.25 -25.57 2.88
N ASP A 306 12.41 -26.45 3.87
CA ASP A 306 12.28 -26.14 5.29
C ASP A 306 13.58 -25.77 6.00
N ALA A 307 14.71 -25.73 5.27
CA ALA A 307 15.99 -25.32 5.81
C ALA A 307 15.92 -23.90 6.38
N ILE A 308 16.45 -23.71 7.60
CA ILE A 308 16.64 -22.39 8.19
C ILE A 308 17.87 -21.75 7.54
N LEU A 309 17.68 -20.57 6.95
CA LEU A 309 18.71 -19.90 6.16
C LEU A 309 19.23 -18.67 6.91
N SER A 310 20.46 -18.74 7.39
CA SER A 310 21.21 -17.60 7.96
C SER A 310 22.09 -16.94 6.91
N GLU A 311 22.80 -15.87 7.28
CA GLU A 311 23.81 -15.22 6.44
C GLU A 311 24.99 -16.14 6.04
N GLU A 312 25.13 -17.30 6.69
CA GLU A 312 26.16 -18.31 6.42
C GLU A 312 25.66 -19.44 5.50
N ALA A 313 24.36 -19.49 5.18
CA ALA A 313 23.77 -20.54 4.35
C ALA A 313 24.22 -20.46 2.88
N THR A 314 24.26 -21.61 2.20
CA THR A 314 24.56 -21.73 0.77
C THR A 314 23.37 -21.29 -0.08
N SER A 315 23.60 -21.05 -1.38
CA SER A 315 22.54 -20.77 -2.34
C SER A 315 22.03 -22.04 -3.03
N ALA A 316 20.83 -21.94 -3.61
CA ALA A 316 20.27 -22.92 -4.54
C ALA A 316 19.89 -22.23 -5.87
N PRO A 317 19.88 -22.96 -7.00
CA PRO A 317 19.52 -22.38 -8.29
C PRO A 317 18.09 -21.80 -8.31
N ALA A 318 17.96 -20.55 -8.72
CA ALA A 318 16.68 -19.87 -8.97
C ALA A 318 16.96 -18.59 -9.77
N PHE A 319 16.02 -18.13 -10.59
CA PHE A 319 16.22 -16.84 -11.27
C PHE A 319 16.34 -15.69 -10.27
N VAL A 320 15.55 -15.72 -9.19
CA VAL A 320 15.69 -14.74 -8.11
C VAL A 320 17.07 -14.77 -7.43
N HIS A 321 17.74 -15.93 -7.41
CA HIS A 321 19.13 -16.05 -6.95
C HIS A 321 20.06 -15.34 -7.93
N ASP A 322 19.96 -15.63 -9.23
CA ASP A 322 20.82 -15.01 -10.26
C ASP A 322 20.76 -13.47 -10.23
N VAL A 323 19.56 -12.92 -9.97
CA VAL A 323 19.36 -11.47 -9.78
C VAL A 323 20.13 -10.95 -8.58
N CYS A 324 19.99 -11.60 -7.41
CA CYS A 324 20.63 -11.14 -6.18
C CYS A 324 22.14 -11.37 -6.23
N ASP A 325 22.61 -12.49 -6.77
CA ASP A 325 24.02 -12.81 -6.89
C ASP A 325 24.74 -11.84 -7.82
N SER A 326 24.15 -11.51 -8.98
CA SER A 326 24.70 -10.49 -9.89
C SER A 326 24.75 -9.11 -9.21
N TRP A 327 23.74 -8.76 -8.42
CA TRP A 327 23.69 -7.48 -7.70
C TRP A 327 24.73 -7.41 -6.57
N GLU A 328 24.85 -8.47 -5.77
CA GLU A 328 25.84 -8.56 -4.69
C GLU A 328 27.27 -8.55 -5.25
N LYS A 329 27.54 -9.24 -6.37
CA LYS A 329 28.84 -9.22 -7.04
C LYS A 329 29.26 -7.81 -7.47
N ALA A 330 28.35 -7.04 -8.05
CA ALA A 330 28.64 -5.64 -8.41
C ALA A 330 28.93 -4.78 -7.17
N ALA A 331 28.31 -5.07 -6.03
CA ALA A 331 28.57 -4.34 -4.78
C ALA A 331 29.93 -4.69 -4.17
N LEU A 332 30.46 -5.91 -4.40
CA LEU A 332 31.80 -6.29 -3.98
C LEU A 332 32.90 -5.47 -4.69
N ASP A 333 32.63 -4.96 -5.90
CA ASP A 333 33.58 -4.08 -6.58
C ASP A 333 33.72 -2.73 -5.86
N VAL A 334 32.67 -2.24 -5.21
CA VAL A 334 32.73 -1.06 -4.32
C VAL A 334 33.53 -1.37 -3.05
N GLU A 335 33.40 -2.57 -2.51
CA GLU A 335 34.13 -3.00 -1.31
C GLU A 335 35.66 -3.01 -1.53
N LYS A 336 36.10 -3.30 -2.78
CA LYS A 336 37.53 -3.25 -3.17
C LYS A 336 38.12 -1.84 -3.12
N GLU A 337 37.29 -0.80 -3.17
CA GLU A 337 37.72 0.60 -3.08
C GLU A 337 37.91 1.08 -1.63
N GLY A 338 37.77 0.20 -0.64
CA GLY A 338 37.96 0.50 0.79
C GLY A 338 36.69 0.95 1.52
N VAL A 339 35.57 1.07 0.81
CA VAL A 339 34.27 1.42 1.41
C VAL A 339 33.62 0.20 2.06
N ARG A 340 33.10 0.36 3.28
CA ARG A 340 32.33 -0.70 3.96
C ARG A 340 31.02 -0.97 3.22
N VAL A 341 30.81 -2.20 2.76
CA VAL A 341 29.57 -2.59 2.06
C VAL A 341 28.71 -3.52 2.91
N VAL A 342 27.44 -3.15 3.07
CA VAL A 342 26.39 -4.02 3.63
C VAL A 342 25.44 -4.43 2.50
N ARG A 343 25.34 -5.72 2.25
CA ARG A 343 24.43 -6.33 1.26
C ARG A 343 23.15 -6.76 1.97
N LEU A 344 22.13 -5.92 1.88
CA LEU A 344 20.92 -6.05 2.67
C LEU A 344 19.91 -7.01 2.01
N ARG A 345 19.94 -8.28 2.41
CA ARG A 345 19.03 -9.33 1.93
C ARG A 345 17.65 -9.17 2.55
N THR A 346 16.85 -8.35 1.88
CA THR A 346 15.53 -7.94 2.38
C THR A 346 14.48 -9.04 2.16
N GLY A 347 13.66 -9.28 3.18
CA GLY A 347 12.48 -10.15 3.08
C GLY A 347 11.29 -9.51 2.36
N LEU A 348 10.11 -10.09 2.55
CA LEU A 348 8.85 -9.51 2.11
C LEU A 348 8.53 -8.27 2.96
N VAL A 349 8.75 -7.08 2.41
CA VAL A 349 8.46 -5.82 3.11
C VAL A 349 6.95 -5.60 3.16
N LEU A 350 6.42 -5.47 4.38
CA LEU A 350 5.00 -5.30 4.65
C LEU A 350 4.71 -3.87 5.10
N GLY A 351 3.76 -3.21 4.43
CA GLY A 351 3.22 -1.91 4.79
C GLY A 351 1.89 -1.64 4.09
N VAL A 352 1.09 -0.73 4.62
CA VAL A 352 -0.25 -0.43 4.08
C VAL A 352 -0.19 0.46 2.83
N GLU A 353 0.83 1.32 2.67
CA GLU A 353 0.91 2.22 1.50
C GLU A 353 1.46 1.53 0.25
N GLY A 354 2.10 0.36 0.37
CA GLY A 354 2.72 -0.30 -0.78
C GLY A 354 3.18 -1.73 -0.53
N GLY A 355 3.95 -2.25 -1.50
CA GLY A 355 4.43 -3.63 -1.45
C GLY A 355 3.32 -4.66 -1.67
N MET A 356 3.54 -5.87 -1.14
CA MET A 356 2.61 -6.99 -1.30
C MET A 356 1.37 -6.83 -0.41
N LEU A 357 1.54 -6.40 0.84
CA LEU A 357 0.43 -6.26 1.79
C LEU A 357 -0.65 -5.31 1.24
N ALA A 358 -0.24 -4.16 0.69
CA ALA A 358 -1.10 -3.23 -0.03
C ALA A 358 -2.09 -3.89 -1.01
N ARG A 359 -1.60 -4.84 -1.81
CA ARG A 359 -2.38 -5.54 -2.84
C ARG A 359 -3.34 -6.59 -2.26
N LEU A 360 -3.11 -7.03 -1.03
CA LEU A 360 -3.90 -8.05 -0.36
C LEU A 360 -4.97 -7.46 0.56
N LEU A 361 -4.82 -6.22 1.01
CA LEU A 361 -5.71 -5.57 1.97
C LEU A 361 -7.15 -5.46 1.45
N THR A 362 -7.37 -4.84 0.30
CA THR A 362 -8.72 -4.65 -0.25
C THR A 362 -9.41 -5.98 -0.56
N PRO A 363 -8.81 -6.96 -1.28
CA PRO A 363 -9.43 -8.26 -1.48
C PRO A 363 -9.77 -8.97 -0.16
N THR A 364 -8.88 -8.94 0.83
CA THR A 364 -9.11 -9.59 2.12
C THR A 364 -10.22 -8.89 2.90
N GLU A 365 -10.32 -7.56 2.86
CA GLU A 365 -11.39 -6.77 3.47
C GLU A 365 -12.78 -7.13 2.92
N PHE A 366 -12.87 -7.52 1.65
CA PHE A 366 -14.11 -8.03 1.02
C PHE A 366 -14.30 -9.55 1.16
N GLY A 367 -13.52 -10.23 2.02
CA GLY A 367 -13.63 -11.68 2.25
C GLY A 367 -12.96 -12.55 1.18
N GLY A 368 -12.24 -11.94 0.24
CA GLY A 368 -11.45 -12.60 -0.80
C GLY A 368 -10.01 -12.90 -0.36
N GLY A 369 -9.77 -13.20 0.92
CA GLY A 369 -8.47 -13.66 1.40
C GLY A 369 -8.20 -15.09 0.93
N VAL A 370 -7.10 -15.30 0.21
CA VAL A 370 -6.82 -16.58 -0.47
C VAL A 370 -5.47 -17.17 -0.06
N ILE A 371 -5.47 -18.44 0.34
CA ILE A 371 -4.24 -19.21 0.56
C ILE A 371 -3.66 -19.61 -0.81
N MET A 372 -2.39 -19.29 -1.06
CA MET A 372 -1.75 -19.53 -2.36
C MET A 372 -1.13 -20.92 -2.41
N GLY A 373 -1.56 -21.75 -3.37
CA GLY A 373 -1.04 -23.11 -3.54
C GLY A 373 -1.34 -24.00 -2.35
N SER A 374 -0.32 -24.68 -1.82
CA SER A 374 -0.42 -25.50 -0.60
C SER A 374 -0.47 -24.66 0.69
N GLY A 375 -0.12 -23.37 0.60
CA GLY A 375 0.07 -22.48 1.74
C GLY A 375 1.30 -22.80 2.59
N GLU A 376 2.14 -23.77 2.17
CA GLU A 376 3.33 -24.20 2.90
C GLU A 376 4.59 -23.41 2.58
N GLN A 377 4.56 -22.55 1.57
CA GLN A 377 5.72 -21.72 1.28
C GLN A 377 6.01 -20.76 2.44
N TRP A 378 7.29 -20.70 2.83
CA TRP A 378 7.75 -19.81 3.89
C TRP A 378 7.77 -18.35 3.42
N MET A 379 7.24 -17.48 4.26
CA MET A 379 7.21 -16.04 4.10
C MET A 379 8.12 -15.44 5.17
N SER A 380 9.36 -15.14 4.78
CA SER A 380 10.26 -14.32 5.60
C SER A 380 9.98 -12.86 5.30
N TRP A 381 9.38 -12.16 6.27
CA TRP A 381 8.81 -10.84 6.11
C TRP A 381 9.56 -9.82 6.98
N ILE A 382 9.36 -8.53 6.75
CA ILE A 382 9.78 -7.45 7.66
C ILE A 382 8.78 -6.30 7.53
N GLU A 383 8.42 -5.67 8.65
CA GLU A 383 7.61 -4.46 8.61
C GLU A 383 8.45 -3.29 8.07
N GLN A 384 7.84 -2.38 7.30
CA GLN A 384 8.55 -1.33 6.58
C GLN A 384 9.36 -0.40 7.51
N ASP A 385 8.82 0.03 8.64
CA ASP A 385 9.54 0.86 9.63
C ASP A 385 10.68 0.08 10.30
N ASP A 386 10.49 -1.20 10.61
CA ASP A 386 11.59 -2.06 11.07
C ASP A 386 12.69 -2.19 10.01
N LEU A 387 12.38 -2.26 8.72
CA LEU A 387 13.39 -2.22 7.66
C LEU A 387 14.16 -0.89 7.63
N ILE A 388 13.49 0.25 7.79
CA ILE A 388 14.18 1.55 7.87
C ILE A 388 15.12 1.59 9.07
N ARG A 389 14.69 1.07 10.22
CA ARG A 389 15.51 0.95 11.42
C ARG A 389 16.70 0.02 11.21
N VAL A 390 16.54 -1.07 10.45
CA VAL A 390 17.66 -1.95 10.07
C VAL A 390 18.67 -1.20 9.19
N ILE A 391 18.21 -0.38 8.23
CA ILE A 391 19.10 0.44 7.40
C ILE A 391 19.89 1.42 8.30
N ALA A 392 19.21 2.13 9.20
CA ALA A 392 19.88 3.02 10.14
C ALA A 392 20.88 2.29 11.06
N HIS A 393 20.50 1.11 11.58
CA HIS A 393 21.37 0.27 12.39
C HIS A 393 22.61 -0.19 11.62
N ALA A 394 22.45 -0.61 10.36
CA ALA A 394 23.57 -1.01 9.49
C ALA A 394 24.51 0.15 9.15
N ILE A 395 24.00 1.38 9.10
CA ILE A 395 24.81 2.58 8.94
C ILE A 395 25.60 2.85 10.22
N ALA A 396 24.94 2.85 11.38
CA ALA A 396 25.53 3.20 12.67
C ALA A 396 26.51 2.16 13.22
N ASP A 397 26.23 0.87 13.04
CA ASP A 397 27.07 -0.22 13.52
C ASP A 397 28.17 -0.57 12.50
N GLU A 398 29.39 -0.15 12.79
CA GLU A 398 30.57 -0.39 11.94
C GLU A 398 31.01 -1.86 11.89
N THR A 399 30.51 -2.70 12.80
CA THR A 399 30.77 -4.14 12.80
C THR A 399 29.97 -4.88 11.74
N LEU A 400 28.82 -4.33 11.32
CA LEU A 400 28.00 -4.89 10.26
C LEU A 400 28.65 -4.68 8.89
N ARG A 401 28.99 -5.80 8.26
CA ARG A 401 29.57 -5.90 6.91
C ARG A 401 29.14 -7.16 6.18
N GLY A 402 29.19 -7.10 4.85
CA GLY A 402 28.80 -8.18 3.97
C GLY A 402 27.29 -8.42 3.95
N ALA A 403 26.87 -9.67 3.73
CA ALA A 403 25.46 -10.03 3.72
C ALA A 403 24.81 -9.84 5.10
N VAL A 404 23.64 -9.22 5.15
CA VAL A 404 22.80 -9.05 6.34
C VAL A 404 21.35 -9.36 5.96
N ASN A 405 20.72 -10.29 6.67
CA ASN A 405 19.31 -10.62 6.45
C ASN A 405 18.42 -9.58 7.14
N ALA A 406 17.63 -8.86 6.34
CA ALA A 406 16.64 -7.90 6.83
C ALA A 406 15.25 -8.53 6.79
N THR A 407 15.01 -9.40 7.77
CA THR A 407 13.74 -10.07 8.04
C THR A 407 13.39 -9.90 9.51
N ALA A 408 12.11 -9.98 9.86
CA ALA A 408 11.66 -10.29 11.21
C ALA A 408 12.25 -11.67 11.63
N PRO A 409 12.43 -11.90 12.94
CA PRO A 409 13.01 -13.14 13.46
C PRO A 409 12.14 -14.38 13.21
N GLU A 410 10.82 -14.21 13.08
CA GLU A 410 9.87 -15.32 12.95
C GLU A 410 9.23 -15.37 11.55
N PRO A 411 9.82 -16.14 10.61
CA PRO A 411 9.17 -16.41 9.33
C PRO A 411 7.93 -17.29 9.55
N VAL A 412 6.91 -17.10 8.72
CA VAL A 412 5.63 -17.82 8.83
C VAL A 412 5.26 -18.51 7.53
N ARG A 413 4.34 -19.48 7.57
CA ARG A 413 3.81 -20.09 6.35
C ARG A 413 2.78 -19.16 5.70
N ASN A 414 2.60 -19.28 4.38
CA ASN A 414 1.58 -18.50 3.66
C ASN A 414 0.17 -18.69 4.22
N ARG A 415 -0.19 -19.91 4.63
CA ARG A 415 -1.48 -20.18 5.30
C ARG A 415 -1.67 -19.36 6.58
N ASP A 416 -0.60 -19.17 7.35
CA ASP A 416 -0.65 -18.53 8.66
C ASP A 416 -0.66 -17.01 8.50
N PHE A 417 0.14 -16.48 7.57
CA PHE A 417 0.04 -15.08 7.14
C PHE A 417 -1.37 -14.73 6.67
N THR A 418 -1.94 -15.53 5.77
CA THR A 418 -3.27 -15.28 5.18
C THR A 418 -4.35 -15.27 6.27
N ARG A 419 -4.30 -16.24 7.19
CA ARG A 419 -5.24 -16.30 8.32
C ARG A 419 -5.05 -15.15 9.31
N ALA A 420 -3.81 -14.77 9.61
CA ALA A 420 -3.52 -13.63 10.48
C ALA A 420 -4.04 -12.32 9.87
N LEU A 421 -3.85 -12.11 8.57
CA LEU A 421 -4.38 -10.94 7.86
C LEU A 421 -5.92 -10.92 7.90
N ALA A 422 -6.55 -12.05 7.60
CA ALA A 422 -8.01 -12.14 7.62
C ALA A 422 -8.59 -11.93 9.03
N ARG A 423 -7.93 -12.44 10.08
CA ARG A 423 -8.31 -12.15 11.48
C ARG A 423 -8.18 -10.67 11.82
N ALA A 424 -7.09 -10.02 11.43
CA ALA A 424 -6.88 -8.59 11.64
C ALA A 424 -7.99 -7.75 10.95
N LEU A 425 -8.52 -8.21 9.82
CA LEU A 425 -9.63 -7.55 9.11
C LEU A 425 -11.03 -8.07 9.48
N HIS A 426 -11.14 -9.00 10.43
CA HIS A 426 -12.40 -9.67 10.80
C HIS A 426 -13.13 -10.29 9.60
N ARG A 427 -12.40 -11.08 8.80
CA ARG A 427 -12.90 -11.78 7.62
C ARG A 427 -12.54 -13.26 7.64
N PRO A 428 -13.39 -14.13 7.06
CA PRO A 428 -13.07 -15.54 6.93
C PRO A 428 -12.00 -15.79 5.86
N VAL A 429 -11.33 -16.93 5.94
CA VAL A 429 -10.50 -17.47 4.85
C VAL A 429 -11.16 -18.75 4.38
N SER A 430 -11.79 -18.71 3.22
CA SER A 430 -12.60 -19.83 2.71
C SER A 430 -12.03 -20.46 1.44
N PHE A 431 -11.07 -19.81 0.79
CA PHE A 431 -10.60 -20.21 -0.53
C PHE A 431 -9.08 -20.38 -0.57
N SER A 432 -8.65 -21.35 -1.35
CA SER A 432 -7.26 -21.53 -1.75
C SER A 432 -7.16 -21.40 -3.26
N ALA A 433 -6.19 -20.62 -3.75
CA ALA A 433 -5.86 -20.54 -5.17
C ALA A 433 -4.99 -21.75 -5.52
N PRO A 434 -5.44 -22.67 -6.39
CA PRO A 434 -4.63 -23.81 -6.79
C PRO A 434 -3.34 -23.34 -7.46
N ALA A 435 -2.22 -24.00 -7.13
CA ALA A 435 -0.89 -23.63 -7.65
C ALA A 435 -0.86 -23.56 -9.18
N TRP A 436 -1.49 -24.54 -9.86
CA TRP A 436 -1.53 -24.60 -11.32
C TRP A 436 -2.23 -23.39 -11.96
N VAL A 437 -3.19 -22.74 -11.27
CA VAL A 437 -3.84 -21.52 -11.76
C VAL A 437 -2.86 -20.37 -11.75
N LEU A 438 -2.13 -20.21 -10.65
CA LEU A 438 -1.11 -19.17 -10.50
C LEU A 438 0.04 -19.36 -11.50
N GLU A 439 0.49 -20.60 -11.70
CA GLU A 439 1.52 -20.92 -12.69
C GLU A 439 1.04 -20.65 -14.13
N LYS A 440 -0.20 -20.99 -14.46
CA LYS A 440 -0.74 -20.75 -15.81
C LYS A 440 -0.91 -19.27 -16.11
N LEU A 441 -1.34 -18.47 -15.13
CA LEU A 441 -1.58 -17.04 -15.30
C LEU A 441 -0.30 -16.21 -15.24
N LEU A 442 0.64 -16.58 -14.36
CA LEU A 442 1.80 -15.76 -14.01
C LEU A 442 3.13 -16.39 -14.41
N GLY A 443 3.12 -17.61 -14.95
CA GLY A 443 4.31 -18.34 -15.39
C GLY A 443 5.33 -18.54 -14.27
N GLU A 444 6.60 -18.50 -14.64
CA GLU A 444 7.71 -18.66 -13.70
C GLU A 444 7.78 -17.55 -12.63
N MET A 445 7.26 -16.35 -12.93
CA MET A 445 7.15 -15.27 -11.94
C MET A 445 6.22 -15.69 -10.80
N GLY A 446 5.05 -16.24 -11.11
CA GLY A 446 4.14 -16.78 -10.08
C GLY A 446 4.77 -17.94 -9.31
N ARG A 447 5.42 -18.86 -10.02
CA ARG A 447 6.10 -20.01 -9.41
C ARG A 447 7.16 -19.58 -8.40
N GLU A 448 8.06 -18.67 -8.77
CA GLU A 448 9.17 -18.29 -7.89
C GLU A 448 8.77 -17.25 -6.84
N THR A 449 7.88 -16.30 -7.14
CA THR A 449 7.59 -15.18 -6.21
C THR A 449 6.34 -15.35 -5.35
N MET A 450 5.38 -16.19 -5.76
CA MET A 450 4.14 -16.42 -5.01
C MET A 450 4.03 -17.81 -4.41
N LEU A 451 4.55 -18.83 -5.12
CA LEU A 451 4.53 -20.23 -4.70
C LEU A 451 5.87 -20.68 -4.08
N GLY A 452 6.94 -19.93 -4.33
CA GLY A 452 8.24 -20.11 -3.70
C GLY A 452 8.32 -19.45 -2.31
N GLY A 453 9.26 -19.89 -1.50
CA GLY A 453 9.50 -19.32 -0.18
C GLY A 453 10.83 -19.77 0.42
N GLN A 454 11.29 -19.00 1.41
CA GLN A 454 12.52 -19.26 2.15
C GLN A 454 12.28 -19.01 3.64
N ARG A 455 12.83 -19.86 4.50
CA ARG A 455 12.81 -19.69 5.96
C ARG A 455 14.08 -18.99 6.42
N VAL A 456 14.16 -17.70 6.20
CA VAL A 456 15.32 -16.87 6.48
C VAL A 456 15.23 -16.28 7.88
N VAL A 457 16.36 -16.27 8.59
CA VAL A 457 16.48 -15.68 9.93
C VAL A 457 17.58 -14.62 9.98
N PRO A 458 17.39 -13.52 10.73
CA PRO A 458 18.30 -12.38 10.77
C PRO A 458 19.42 -12.55 11.81
N THR A 459 20.29 -13.55 11.64
CA THR A 459 21.26 -13.96 12.69
C THR A 459 22.21 -12.83 13.06
N LYS A 460 22.68 -12.04 12.09
CA LYS A 460 23.56 -10.91 12.39
C LYS A 460 22.86 -9.80 13.17
N LEU A 461 21.62 -9.46 12.80
CA LEU A 461 20.86 -8.43 13.51
C LEU A 461 20.57 -8.85 14.96
N LEU A 462 20.20 -10.13 15.16
CA LEU A 462 20.01 -10.69 16.50
C LEU A 462 21.29 -10.66 17.33
N ARG A 463 22.44 -11.01 16.75
CA ARG A 463 23.74 -10.95 17.43
C ARG A 463 24.13 -9.53 17.84
N THR A 464 23.78 -8.51 17.03
CA THR A 464 24.00 -7.09 17.38
C THR A 464 22.98 -6.54 18.37
N GLY A 465 22.00 -7.34 18.81
CA GLY A 465 20.95 -6.90 19.73
C GLY A 465 19.94 -5.93 19.10
N PHE A 466 19.74 -5.98 17.78
CA PHE A 466 18.78 -5.11 17.09
C PHE A 466 17.36 -5.31 17.65
N PRO A 467 16.72 -4.26 18.21
CA PRO A 467 15.43 -4.42 18.88
C PRO A 467 14.29 -4.33 17.87
N PHE A 468 13.80 -5.46 17.35
CA PHE A 468 12.63 -5.50 16.45
C PHE A 468 11.38 -4.91 17.13
N ARG A 469 10.68 -3.97 16.47
CA ARG A 469 9.38 -3.49 16.97
C ARG A 469 8.29 -4.52 16.70
N HIS A 470 8.45 -5.30 15.63
CA HIS A 470 7.48 -6.26 15.13
C HIS A 470 8.12 -7.63 14.88
N PRO A 471 8.39 -8.42 15.94
CA PRO A 471 8.96 -9.75 15.78
C PRO A 471 7.96 -10.79 15.27
N GLU A 472 6.67 -10.63 15.61
CA GLU A 472 5.60 -11.58 15.32
C GLU A 472 4.59 -11.02 14.30
N ILE A 473 4.12 -11.87 13.37
CA ILE A 473 3.29 -11.43 12.24
C ILE A 473 1.90 -10.96 12.65
N GLU A 474 1.25 -11.65 13.57
CA GLU A 474 -0.15 -11.41 13.91
C GLU A 474 -0.32 -10.10 14.72
N PRO A 475 0.45 -9.85 15.79
CA PRO A 475 0.45 -8.55 16.45
C PRO A 475 0.80 -7.39 15.50
N MET A 476 1.75 -7.60 14.58
CA MET A 476 2.10 -6.61 13.57
C MET A 476 0.92 -6.30 12.64
N LEU A 477 0.27 -7.33 12.08
CA LEU A 477 -0.88 -7.16 11.18
C LEU A 477 -2.07 -6.51 11.88
N HIS A 478 -2.33 -6.84 13.15
CA HIS A 478 -3.37 -6.15 13.93
C HIS A 478 -3.06 -4.65 14.08
N ARG A 479 -1.82 -4.30 14.40
CA ARG A 479 -1.40 -2.90 14.53
C ARG A 479 -1.51 -2.18 13.20
N ILE A 480 -0.88 -2.72 12.15
CA ILE A 480 -0.73 -2.02 10.87
C ILE A 480 -2.06 -1.85 10.13
N THR A 481 -3.06 -2.69 10.41
CA THR A 481 -4.42 -2.56 9.85
C THR A 481 -5.36 -1.72 10.71
N GLY A 482 -4.89 -1.20 11.86
CA GLY A 482 -5.72 -0.42 12.78
C GLY A 482 -6.84 -1.24 13.44
N ALA A 483 -6.67 -2.56 13.52
CA ALA A 483 -7.60 -3.46 14.19
C ALA A 483 -7.68 -3.12 15.68
N LYS A 484 -8.87 -3.22 16.28
CA LYS A 484 -8.98 -3.07 17.75
C LYS A 484 -8.28 -4.26 18.40
N VAL A 485 -7.36 -3.99 19.32
CA VAL A 485 -6.69 -5.04 20.09
C VAL A 485 -7.75 -5.83 20.87
N VAL A 486 -7.89 -7.11 20.56
CA VAL A 486 -8.70 -8.01 21.39
C VAL A 486 -7.91 -8.28 22.66
N PRO A 487 -8.47 -8.07 23.87
CA PRO A 487 -7.74 -8.18 25.14
C PRO A 487 -6.99 -9.52 25.35
N SER A 488 -7.40 -10.60 24.68
CA SER A 488 -6.74 -11.91 24.76
C SER A 488 -5.29 -11.94 24.26
N LEU A 489 -4.84 -10.96 23.48
CA LEU A 489 -3.43 -10.85 23.04
C LEU A 489 -2.57 -9.98 23.97
N SER A 490 -3.15 -9.38 25.01
CA SER A 490 -2.44 -8.47 25.93
C SER A 490 -1.85 -9.15 27.17
N ASN A 491 -2.28 -10.37 27.52
CA ASN A 491 -1.98 -10.95 28.84
C ASN A 491 -1.20 -12.27 28.88
N GLU A 492 -0.80 -12.89 27.77
CA GLU A 492 -0.06 -14.17 27.83
C GLU A 492 1.26 -14.25 27.04
N THR A 493 1.48 -13.41 26.02
CA THR A 493 2.69 -13.49 25.16
C THR A 493 3.82 -12.55 25.55
N TRP A 494 3.55 -11.41 26.21
CA TRP A 494 4.61 -10.47 26.60
C TRP A 494 5.49 -10.96 27.77
N ALA A 495 5.02 -11.95 28.54
CA ALA A 495 5.72 -12.42 29.73
C ALA A 495 6.63 -13.65 29.50
N ARG A 496 6.68 -14.23 28.30
CA ARG A 496 7.44 -15.48 28.03
C ARG A 496 8.71 -15.34 27.19
N SER A 497 9.05 -14.15 26.70
CA SER A 497 10.30 -13.91 25.95
C SER A 497 11.49 -13.47 26.82
N ALA A 498 11.35 -13.44 28.13
CA ALA A 498 12.45 -13.23 29.08
C ALA A 498 12.92 -14.57 29.68
N THR A 499 13.41 -15.49 28.84
CA THR A 499 14.22 -16.61 29.34
C THR A 499 15.37 -16.86 28.37
N PRO A 500 16.64 -16.66 28.79
CA PRO A 500 17.78 -16.90 27.92
C PRO A 500 18.06 -18.41 27.85
N LEU A 501 18.25 -18.91 26.62
CA LEU A 501 19.04 -20.11 26.33
C LEU A 501 20.03 -19.79 25.22
#